data_AF-A0A938RWG1-F1
#
_entry.id   AF-A0A938RWG1-F1
#
_cell.length_a   1.000
_cell.length_b   1.000
_cell.length_c   1.000
_cell.angle_alpha   90.00
_cell.angle_beta   90.00
_cell.angle_gamma   90.00
#
_symmetry.space_group_name_H-M   'P 1'
#
loop_
_entity.id
_entity.type
_entity.pdbx_description
1 polymer ?
#
loop_
_entity_poly.entity_id
_entity_poly.type
_entity_poly.pdbx_seq_one_letter_code
_entity_poly.pdbx_strand_id
1 'polypeptide(L)'
;MAPKARILAIDDQLYFRSFVEGVLSEAGHAVRAAESEGKLASALGAGDAPDLLIFDPLQVGPDVPGAVARMRARWPAAALLAVSSSVDPRWGVAALRAGSGDCLQKPVERKALLDAVARLLKPLRADVAESGLIDENLRLMGRISVLERSVALFGERSTEGVARRLAELLELETRARTVEIWAEPRPEGELGRTLVVGEPPAVATAEVRKAESGPLAATLLEGRPVVEPGAGAGLPSLLVPFTREGRLIGLARLSAQGATGFGAREHELAAQLGEVASLALEVAQERVRLVSSSFRDGRTGLPGREFLEEVGRTEVHKAHRFGRRLSLLCVDLENFDAERDFAILPAIVTAFRRTLRTTDVLAAEEGRRFWVLVTDTDSLGGVVLKRRIAQRLRDVLGEARLSASPALGVANSPTDGETLEALAAAAQRRVHEEHQSVVHELGIQPETPLSAIGARLLDRAQWLPRDFAGEAAELLINDLASRPRDRGLLFLAPGPERPRFLAPLAALGDTESATEIFVATDGDTIPSGPAVTALSLPPNVSTDTSWIVRFGEGPPYALVAGKPRSDGARPIYHSNDPVLIEHMTFRLRAETGFGVRG
;
A
#
# COMPACT_ATOMS: atom_id res chain seq x y z
N MET A 1 10.19 -51.49 29.05
CA MET A 1 10.84 -51.24 27.74
C MET A 1 10.34 -52.27 26.75
N ALA A 2 10.05 -51.89 25.51
CA ALA A 2 9.73 -52.85 24.46
C ALA A 2 10.97 -53.71 24.13
N PRO A 3 10.82 -55.01 23.84
CA PRO A 3 11.95 -55.89 23.53
C PRO A 3 12.61 -55.51 22.20
N LYS A 4 13.93 -55.69 22.10
CA LYS A 4 14.72 -55.37 20.88
C LYS A 4 14.38 -56.24 19.66
N ALA A 5 13.91 -57.47 19.90
CA ALA A 5 13.36 -58.39 18.91
C ALA A 5 12.63 -59.52 19.64
N ARG A 6 11.71 -60.20 18.97
CA ARG A 6 11.02 -61.41 19.42
C ARG A 6 11.70 -62.63 18.81
N ILE A 7 12.29 -63.47 19.65
CA ILE A 7 13.08 -64.63 19.26
C ILE A 7 12.41 -65.89 19.78
N LEU A 8 12.22 -66.88 18.91
CA LEU A 8 11.73 -68.19 19.31
C LEU A 8 12.83 -69.23 19.11
N ALA A 9 12.94 -70.18 20.03
CA ALA A 9 13.95 -71.24 19.98
C ALA A 9 13.33 -72.64 20.13
N ILE A 10 13.78 -73.60 19.31
CA ILE A 10 13.31 -74.99 19.32
C ILE A 10 14.51 -75.91 19.56
N ASP A 11 14.56 -76.56 20.73
CA ASP A 11 15.66 -77.45 21.12
C ASP A 11 15.25 -78.45 22.20
N ASP A 12 15.58 -79.74 22.05
CA ASP A 12 15.27 -80.78 23.03
C ASP A 12 16.13 -80.67 24.30
N GLN A 13 17.32 -80.08 24.19
CA GLN A 13 18.24 -79.97 25.32
C GLN A 13 17.84 -78.81 26.22
N LEU A 14 17.36 -79.13 27.44
CA LEU A 14 16.98 -78.11 28.44
C LEU A 14 18.11 -77.10 28.70
N TYR A 15 19.36 -77.57 28.80
CA TYR A 15 20.52 -76.72 29.01
C TYR A 15 20.68 -75.67 27.89
N PHE A 16 20.51 -76.06 26.63
CA PHE A 16 20.64 -75.14 25.50
C PHE A 16 19.48 -74.13 25.44
N ARG A 17 18.25 -74.57 25.74
CA ARG A 17 17.11 -73.66 25.88
C ARG A 17 17.35 -72.60 26.94
N SER A 18 17.79 -72.99 28.13
CA SER A 18 18.12 -72.06 29.22
C SER A 18 19.29 -71.13 28.85
N PHE A 19 20.29 -71.63 28.12
CA PHE A 19 21.39 -70.82 27.60
C PHE A 19 20.91 -69.74 26.62
N VAL A 20 20.10 -70.10 25.63
CA VAL A 20 19.56 -69.17 24.63
C VAL A 20 18.65 -68.13 25.29
N GLU A 21 17.75 -68.57 26.18
CA GLU A 21 16.87 -67.66 26.94
C GLU A 21 17.67 -66.69 27.78
N GLY A 22 18.67 -67.16 28.54
CA GLY A 22 19.51 -66.31 29.37
C GLY A 22 20.31 -65.29 28.55
N VAL A 23 21.08 -65.75 27.58
CA VAL A 23 21.98 -64.89 26.78
C VAL A 23 21.21 -63.84 25.98
N LEU A 24 20.10 -64.21 25.34
CA LEU A 24 19.37 -63.30 24.47
C LEU A 24 18.41 -62.39 25.24
N SER A 25 17.88 -62.83 26.39
CA SER A 25 17.09 -61.95 27.28
C SER A 25 17.97 -60.88 27.93
N GLU A 26 19.18 -61.23 28.38
CA GLU A 26 20.18 -60.25 28.85
C GLU A 26 20.52 -59.20 27.78
N ALA A 27 20.55 -59.60 26.51
CA ALA A 27 20.78 -58.70 25.38
C ALA A 27 19.57 -57.78 25.08
N GLY A 28 18.43 -57.99 25.75
CA GLY A 28 17.21 -57.18 25.67
C GLY A 28 16.17 -57.69 24.67
N HIS A 29 16.25 -58.95 24.24
CA HIS A 29 15.26 -59.58 23.36
C HIS A 29 14.15 -60.27 24.17
N ALA A 30 12.96 -60.39 23.59
CA ALA A 30 11.90 -61.24 24.13
C ALA A 30 12.10 -62.66 23.57
N VAL A 31 12.48 -63.59 24.43
CA VAL A 31 12.84 -64.96 24.03
C VAL A 31 11.80 -65.94 24.57
N ARG A 32 11.39 -66.92 23.76
CA ARG A 32 10.66 -68.09 24.23
C ARG A 32 11.28 -69.35 23.63
N ALA A 33 11.69 -70.30 24.48
CA ALA A 33 12.23 -71.58 24.03
C ALA A 33 11.29 -72.76 24.34
N ALA A 34 11.18 -73.70 23.41
CA ALA A 34 10.40 -74.92 23.58
C ALA A 34 11.17 -76.13 23.04
N GLU A 35 10.79 -77.34 23.48
CA GLU A 35 11.43 -78.59 23.03
C GLU A 35 10.95 -79.07 21.67
N SER A 36 9.84 -78.52 21.17
CA SER A 36 9.31 -78.89 19.87
C SER A 36 8.47 -77.76 19.28
N GLU A 37 8.35 -77.76 17.95
CA GLU A 37 7.51 -76.83 17.19
C GLU A 37 6.04 -76.89 17.67
N GLY A 38 5.53 -78.07 18.00
CA GLY A 38 4.16 -78.26 18.48
C GLY A 38 3.90 -77.57 19.82
N LYS A 39 4.81 -77.70 20.80
CA LYS A 39 4.68 -77.01 22.09
C LYS A 39 4.85 -75.50 21.96
N LEU A 40 5.74 -75.07 21.06
CA LEU A 40 5.92 -73.65 20.76
C LEU A 40 4.63 -73.07 20.16
N ALA A 41 4.02 -73.76 19.18
CA ALA A 41 2.78 -73.33 18.53
C ALA A 41 1.59 -73.26 19.50
N SER A 42 1.49 -74.18 20.48
CA SER A 42 0.46 -74.11 21.52
C SER A 42 0.66 -72.99 22.54
N ALA A 43 1.90 -72.50 22.70
CA ALA A 43 2.24 -71.43 23.63
C ALA A 43 2.14 -70.02 23.02
N LEU A 44 1.97 -69.91 21.70
CA LEU A 44 1.84 -68.64 20.97
C LEU A 44 0.37 -68.31 20.71
N GLY A 45 -0.04 -67.06 20.96
CA GLY A 45 -1.35 -66.57 20.58
C GLY A 45 -1.51 -66.44 19.05
N ALA A 46 -2.75 -66.41 18.55
CA ALA A 46 -3.00 -66.13 17.15
C ALA A 46 -2.45 -64.73 16.77
N GLY A 47 -1.42 -64.70 15.92
CA GLY A 47 -0.78 -63.46 15.45
C GLY A 47 0.60 -63.14 16.02
N ASP A 48 1.16 -63.95 16.93
CA ASP A 48 2.55 -63.76 17.39
C ASP A 48 3.54 -64.28 16.32
N ALA A 49 4.14 -63.34 15.57
CA ALA A 49 5.22 -63.62 14.63
C ALA A 49 6.60 -63.30 15.23
N PRO A 50 7.60 -64.19 15.13
CA PRO A 50 8.97 -63.91 15.55
C PRO A 50 9.74 -63.09 14.51
N ASP A 51 10.70 -62.30 14.98
CA ASP A 51 11.70 -61.66 14.13
C ASP A 51 12.82 -62.65 13.75
N LEU A 52 13.11 -63.63 14.64
CA LEU A 52 14.10 -64.68 14.44
C LEU A 52 13.62 -66.01 15.06
N LEU A 53 13.77 -67.11 14.32
CA LEU A 53 13.57 -68.47 14.81
C LEU A 53 14.89 -69.23 14.84
N ILE A 54 15.23 -69.80 16.00
CA ILE A 54 16.39 -70.65 16.23
C ILE A 54 15.88 -72.10 16.32
N PHE A 55 16.48 -73.05 15.60
CA PHE A 55 16.03 -74.44 15.64
C PHE A 55 17.20 -75.44 15.51
N ASP A 56 17.07 -76.60 16.14
CA ASP A 56 17.97 -77.73 15.91
C ASP A 56 17.52 -78.55 14.68
N PRO A 57 18.35 -78.67 13.62
CA PRO A 57 18.03 -79.45 12.43
C PRO A 57 17.72 -80.93 12.71
N LEU A 58 18.26 -81.51 13.79
CA LEU A 58 17.98 -82.90 14.16
C LEU A 58 16.59 -83.06 14.79
N GLN A 59 16.05 -82.00 15.39
CA GLN A 59 14.73 -82.01 16.03
C GLN A 59 13.57 -81.84 15.05
N VAL A 60 13.85 -81.37 13.83
CA VAL A 60 12.83 -81.19 12.78
C VAL A 60 12.69 -82.40 11.84
N GLY A 61 13.44 -83.48 12.10
CA GLY A 61 13.41 -84.73 11.35
C GLY A 61 14.40 -84.79 10.17
N PRO A 62 14.43 -85.91 9.41
CA PRO A 62 15.39 -86.11 8.32
C PRO A 62 15.18 -85.18 7.11
N ASP A 63 13.99 -84.59 6.97
CA ASP A 63 13.63 -83.64 5.92
C ASP A 63 13.75 -82.19 6.41
N VAL A 64 14.99 -81.74 6.59
CA VAL A 64 15.29 -80.34 6.97
C VAL A 64 14.74 -79.33 5.95
N PRO A 65 14.85 -79.53 4.62
CA PRO A 65 14.28 -78.60 3.65
C PRO A 65 12.76 -78.44 3.80
N GLY A 66 12.02 -79.54 3.97
CA GLY A 66 10.58 -79.48 4.19
C GLY A 66 10.22 -78.78 5.50
N ALA A 67 11.00 -78.96 6.57
CA ALA A 67 10.79 -78.24 7.82
C ALA A 67 11.01 -76.72 7.68
N VAL A 68 12.10 -76.31 7.04
CA VAL A 68 12.39 -74.89 6.78
C VAL A 68 11.30 -74.27 5.90
N ALA A 69 10.81 -74.99 4.88
CA ALA A 69 9.70 -74.53 4.04
C ALA A 69 8.41 -74.31 4.84
N ARG A 70 8.06 -75.22 5.78
CA ARG A 70 6.91 -75.05 6.68
C ARG A 70 7.07 -73.83 7.59
N MET A 71 8.25 -73.66 8.20
CA MET A 71 8.55 -72.52 9.05
C MET A 71 8.45 -71.20 8.29
N ARG A 72 8.96 -71.13 7.06
CA ARG A 72 8.84 -69.94 6.18
C ARG A 72 7.40 -69.68 5.76
N ALA A 73 6.61 -70.70 5.45
CA ALA A 73 5.20 -70.53 5.13
C ALA A 73 4.41 -69.99 6.33
N ARG A 74 4.77 -70.41 7.55
CA ARG A 74 4.13 -69.97 8.79
C ARG A 74 4.57 -68.57 9.22
N TRP A 75 5.85 -68.24 9.05
CA TRP A 75 6.45 -66.96 9.41
C TRP A 75 7.33 -66.42 8.26
N PRO A 76 6.72 -65.78 7.25
CA PRO A 76 7.43 -65.36 6.03
C PRO A 76 8.53 -64.32 6.27
N ALA A 77 8.37 -63.49 7.29
CA ALA A 77 9.27 -62.39 7.62
C ALA A 77 10.35 -62.75 8.65
N ALA A 78 10.29 -63.94 9.25
CA ALA A 78 11.24 -64.34 10.30
C ALA A 78 12.58 -64.77 9.68
N ALA A 79 13.69 -64.27 10.23
CA ALA A 79 14.99 -64.86 9.96
C ALA A 79 15.08 -66.27 10.59
N LEU A 80 15.88 -67.15 10.01
CA LEU A 80 16.05 -68.53 10.49
C LEU A 80 17.53 -68.80 10.83
N LEU A 81 17.80 -69.28 12.05
CA LEU A 81 19.12 -69.69 12.53
C LEU A 81 19.11 -71.18 12.87
N ALA A 82 19.90 -71.97 12.14
CA ALA A 82 20.07 -73.38 12.46
C ALA A 82 21.17 -73.53 13.53
N VAL A 83 20.94 -74.37 14.54
CA VAL A 83 21.96 -74.70 15.56
C VAL A 83 22.02 -76.21 15.78
N SER A 84 23.08 -76.86 15.31
CA SER A 84 23.17 -78.33 15.32
C SER A 84 24.19 -78.86 16.33
N SER A 85 23.85 -79.96 17.01
CA SER A 85 24.82 -80.77 17.79
C SER A 85 25.61 -81.77 16.92
N SER A 86 25.28 -81.91 15.64
CA SER A 86 25.97 -82.83 14.75
C SER A 86 27.34 -82.32 14.33
N VAL A 87 28.34 -83.20 14.35
CA VAL A 87 29.65 -82.98 13.69
C VAL A 87 29.59 -83.22 12.18
N ASP A 88 28.49 -83.79 11.66
CA ASP A 88 28.30 -84.00 10.24
C ASP A 88 27.81 -82.69 9.57
N PRO A 89 28.63 -82.06 8.70
CA PRO A 89 28.30 -80.78 8.10
C PRO A 89 27.07 -80.83 7.19
N ARG A 90 26.60 -82.03 6.78
CA ARG A 90 25.45 -82.18 5.88
C ARG A 90 24.19 -81.50 6.42
N TRP A 91 23.98 -81.51 7.74
CA TRP A 91 22.78 -80.96 8.37
C TRP A 91 22.77 -79.44 8.35
N GLY A 92 23.92 -78.81 8.64
CA GLY A 92 24.09 -77.37 8.55
C GLY A 92 24.00 -76.87 7.11
N VAL A 93 24.62 -77.57 6.16
CA VAL A 93 24.55 -77.24 4.72
C VAL A 93 23.13 -77.40 4.18
N ALA A 94 22.39 -78.44 4.59
CA ALA A 94 21.00 -78.63 4.19
C ALA A 94 20.11 -77.49 4.71
N ALA A 95 20.30 -77.06 5.96
CA ALA A 95 19.56 -75.93 6.53
C ALA A 95 19.84 -74.62 5.79
N LEU A 96 21.11 -74.31 5.52
CA LEU A 96 21.50 -73.11 4.75
C LEU A 96 20.91 -73.12 3.33
N ARG A 97 20.99 -74.26 2.62
CA ARG A 97 20.41 -74.41 1.26
C ARG A 97 18.90 -74.28 1.24
N ALA A 98 18.23 -74.70 2.30
CA ALA A 98 16.79 -74.54 2.47
C ALA A 98 16.37 -73.11 2.84
N GLY A 99 17.34 -72.24 3.16
CA GLY A 99 17.13 -70.83 3.44
C GLY A 99 17.35 -70.41 4.89
N SER A 100 17.97 -71.22 5.76
CA SER A 100 18.49 -70.64 7.01
C SER A 100 19.51 -69.55 6.70
N GLY A 101 19.44 -68.42 7.39
CA GLY A 101 20.33 -67.28 7.15
C GLY A 101 21.73 -67.47 7.73
N ASP A 102 21.87 -68.33 8.74
CA ASP A 102 23.15 -68.71 9.33
C ASP A 102 23.02 -70.09 9.99
N CYS A 103 24.16 -70.73 10.30
CA CYS A 103 24.21 -72.03 10.98
C CYS A 103 25.35 -72.07 12.01
N LEU A 104 25.05 -72.47 13.24
CA LEU A 104 26.02 -72.66 14.32
C LEU A 104 26.12 -74.13 14.74
N GLN A 105 27.27 -74.52 15.26
CA GLN A 105 27.52 -75.85 15.81
C GLN A 105 27.59 -75.79 17.34
N LYS A 106 26.96 -76.74 18.04
CA LYS A 106 27.07 -76.89 19.50
C LYS A 106 28.39 -77.59 19.86
N PRO A 107 29.05 -77.19 20.97
CA PRO A 107 28.67 -76.13 21.91
C PRO A 107 28.83 -74.72 21.32
N VAL A 108 27.82 -73.86 21.53
CA VAL A 108 27.81 -72.50 20.99
C VAL A 108 28.37 -71.51 22.02
N GLU A 109 29.39 -70.75 21.63
CA GLU A 109 29.90 -69.66 22.48
C GLU A 109 28.92 -68.47 22.52
N ARG A 110 28.84 -67.79 23.68
CA ARG A 110 27.97 -66.60 23.88
C ARG A 110 28.17 -65.55 22.78
N LYS A 111 29.42 -65.27 22.42
CA LYS A 111 29.75 -64.27 21.41
C LYS A 111 29.27 -64.70 20.01
N ALA A 112 29.48 -65.96 19.63
CA ALA A 112 29.05 -66.49 18.35
C ALA A 112 27.52 -66.43 18.17
N LEU A 113 26.76 -66.73 19.23
CA LEU A 113 25.30 -66.59 19.21
C LEU A 113 24.86 -65.13 19.02
N LEU A 114 25.42 -64.20 19.80
CA LEU A 114 25.09 -62.78 19.71
C LEU A 114 25.44 -62.19 18.33
N ASP A 115 26.60 -62.55 17.77
CA ASP A 115 27.04 -62.08 16.46
C ASP A 115 26.14 -62.59 15.33
N ALA A 116 25.73 -63.86 15.39
CA ALA A 116 24.79 -64.44 14.41
C ALA A 116 23.40 -63.77 14.49
N VAL A 117 22.87 -63.59 15.71
CA VAL A 117 21.58 -62.90 15.93
C VAL A 117 21.63 -61.46 15.43
N ALA A 118 22.70 -60.72 15.76
CA ALA A 118 22.87 -59.34 15.31
C ALA A 118 22.94 -59.23 13.79
N ARG A 119 23.66 -60.14 13.12
CA ARG A 119 23.78 -60.19 11.66
C ARG A 119 22.43 -60.48 10.98
N LEU A 120 21.65 -61.41 11.51
CA LEU A 120 20.36 -61.80 10.94
C LEU A 120 19.26 -60.77 11.16
N LEU A 121 19.32 -60.01 12.27
CA LEU A 121 18.35 -58.95 12.56
C LEU A 121 18.69 -57.59 11.91
N LYS A 122 19.90 -57.42 11.37
CA LYS A 122 20.35 -56.14 10.76
C LYS A 122 19.53 -55.72 9.51
N PRO A 123 19.22 -56.61 8.54
CA PRO A 123 18.43 -56.25 7.35
C PRO A 123 16.99 -55.86 7.72
N LEU A 124 16.35 -56.61 8.62
CA LEU A 124 14.99 -56.36 9.10
C LEU A 124 14.81 -54.98 9.75
N ARG A 125 15.86 -54.47 10.40
CA ARG A 125 15.86 -53.13 10.99
C ARG A 125 16.09 -52.01 9.97
N ALA A 126 16.79 -52.31 8.88
CA ALA A 126 17.04 -51.35 7.80
C ALA A 126 15.74 -51.07 7.03
N ASP A 127 14.96 -52.10 6.68
CA ASP A 127 13.71 -51.94 5.91
C ASP A 127 12.64 -51.14 6.67
N VAL A 128 12.54 -51.33 8.00
CA VAL A 128 11.60 -50.58 8.86
C VAL A 128 12.06 -49.13 9.05
N ALA A 129 13.36 -48.89 9.18
CA ALA A 129 13.90 -47.54 9.30
C ALA A 129 13.80 -46.75 7.98
N GLU A 130 14.06 -47.40 6.84
CA GLU A 130 13.96 -46.80 5.50
C GLU A 130 12.50 -46.45 5.17
N SER A 131 11.54 -47.32 5.50
CA SER A 131 10.11 -47.02 5.35
C SER A 131 9.67 -45.82 6.20
N GLY A 132 10.15 -45.72 7.44
CA GLY A 132 9.86 -44.56 8.31
C GLY A 132 10.48 -43.25 7.81
N LEU A 133 11.69 -43.30 7.27
CA LEU A 133 12.39 -42.14 6.69
C LEU A 133 11.71 -41.64 5.41
N ILE A 134 11.15 -42.53 4.59
CA ILE A 134 10.42 -42.14 3.36
C ILE A 134 9.13 -41.38 3.72
N ASP A 135 8.36 -41.88 4.69
CA ASP A 135 7.13 -41.20 5.14
C ASP A 135 7.45 -39.83 5.77
N GLU A 136 8.52 -39.73 6.55
CA GLU A 136 8.99 -38.47 7.11
C GLU A 136 9.46 -37.50 6.00
N ASN A 137 10.22 -37.98 5.02
CA ASN A 137 10.66 -37.16 3.88
C ASN A 137 9.49 -36.66 3.04
N LEU A 138 8.48 -37.50 2.77
CA LEU A 138 7.28 -37.09 2.05
C LEU A 138 6.50 -36.03 2.84
N ARG A 139 6.41 -36.16 4.16
CA ARG A 139 5.80 -35.13 5.03
C ARG A 139 6.58 -33.82 5.01
N LEU A 140 7.90 -33.87 5.10
CA LEU A 140 8.77 -32.68 5.03
C LEU A 140 8.67 -31.99 3.67
N MET A 141 8.68 -32.75 2.57
CA MET A 141 8.50 -32.21 1.23
C MET A 141 7.13 -31.53 1.06
N GLY A 142 6.07 -32.11 1.63
CA GLY A 142 4.75 -31.47 1.69
C GLY A 142 4.78 -30.11 2.40
N ARG A 143 5.48 -30.03 3.55
CA ARG A 143 5.65 -28.76 4.29
C ARG A 143 6.46 -27.73 3.52
N ILE A 144 7.57 -28.12 2.89
CA ILE A 144 8.40 -27.24 2.07
C ILE A 144 7.59 -26.66 0.92
N SER A 145 6.81 -27.50 0.23
CA SER A 145 6.00 -27.07 -0.93
C SER A 145 4.96 -26.01 -0.58
N VAL A 146 4.33 -26.13 0.59
CA VAL A 146 3.35 -25.15 1.09
C VAL A 146 4.03 -23.85 1.47
N LEU A 147 5.20 -23.94 2.14
CA LEU A 147 6.00 -22.76 2.49
C LEU A 147 6.47 -22.00 1.25
N GLU A 148 6.99 -22.69 0.22
CA GLU A 148 7.42 -22.10 -1.05
C GLU A 148 6.27 -21.35 -1.74
N ARG A 149 5.06 -21.92 -1.76
CA ARG A 149 3.87 -21.25 -2.29
C ARG A 149 3.49 -20.02 -1.46
N SER A 150 3.61 -20.11 -0.13
CA SER A 150 3.27 -19.01 0.76
C SER A 150 4.21 -17.81 0.68
N VAL A 151 5.43 -17.97 0.14
CA VAL A 151 6.35 -16.84 -0.13
C VAL A 151 5.73 -15.80 -1.07
N ALA A 152 4.83 -16.21 -1.98
CA ALA A 152 4.13 -15.29 -2.87
C ALA A 152 3.31 -14.23 -2.12
N LEU A 153 2.88 -14.49 -0.88
CA LEU A 153 2.16 -13.52 -0.05
C LEU A 153 2.96 -12.23 0.19
N PHE A 154 4.30 -12.32 0.24
CA PHE A 154 5.17 -11.16 0.47
C PHE A 154 5.35 -10.27 -0.77
N GLY A 155 4.93 -10.75 -1.95
CA GLY A 155 4.93 -9.96 -3.19
C GLY A 155 3.79 -8.94 -3.24
N GLU A 156 2.75 -9.13 -2.42
CA GLU A 156 1.56 -8.29 -2.42
C GLU A 156 1.81 -6.91 -1.79
N ARG A 157 1.15 -5.88 -2.34
CA ARG A 157 1.33 -4.48 -1.93
C ARG A 157 0.22 -3.94 -1.02
N SER A 158 -0.85 -4.70 -0.82
CA SER A 158 -1.99 -4.32 0.01
C SER A 158 -2.45 -5.50 0.86
N THR A 159 -3.14 -5.20 1.96
CA THR A 159 -3.81 -6.19 2.82
C THR A 159 -4.81 -7.04 2.03
N GLU A 160 -5.54 -6.43 1.10
CA GLU A 160 -6.47 -7.13 0.21
C GLU A 160 -5.77 -8.10 -0.75
N GLY A 161 -4.61 -7.71 -1.30
CA GLY A 161 -3.79 -8.59 -2.14
C GLY A 161 -3.31 -9.83 -1.38
N VAL A 162 -2.78 -9.62 -0.17
CA VAL A 162 -2.37 -10.71 0.73
C VAL A 162 -3.56 -11.60 1.05
N ALA A 163 -4.72 -11.04 1.40
CA ALA A 163 -5.93 -11.80 1.71
C ALA A 163 -6.38 -12.66 0.52
N ARG A 164 -6.36 -12.11 -0.70
CA ARG A 164 -6.74 -12.83 -1.91
C ARG A 164 -5.84 -14.03 -2.19
N ARG A 165 -4.54 -13.79 -2.16
CA ARG A 165 -3.56 -14.85 -2.39
C ARG A 165 -3.59 -15.92 -1.29
N LEU A 166 -3.83 -15.51 -0.05
CA LEU A 166 -3.99 -16.43 1.07
C LEU A 166 -5.26 -17.29 0.92
N ALA A 167 -6.37 -16.70 0.48
CA ALA A 167 -7.60 -17.44 0.23
C ALA A 167 -7.41 -18.52 -0.84
N GLU A 168 -6.71 -18.22 -1.95
CA GLU A 168 -6.36 -19.19 -2.99
C GLU A 168 -5.57 -20.39 -2.42
N LEU A 169 -4.60 -20.12 -1.54
CA LEU A 169 -3.80 -21.16 -0.89
C LEU A 169 -4.60 -21.99 0.10
N LEU A 170 -5.43 -21.34 0.93
CA LEU A 170 -6.27 -22.04 1.90
C LEU A 170 -7.29 -22.93 1.19
N GLU A 171 -7.92 -22.46 0.11
CA GLU A 171 -8.83 -23.25 -0.71
C GLU A 171 -8.13 -24.47 -1.30
N LEU A 172 -6.95 -24.27 -1.91
CA LEU A 172 -6.17 -25.33 -2.55
C LEU A 172 -5.71 -26.42 -1.57
N GLU A 173 -5.16 -26.01 -0.42
CA GLU A 173 -4.51 -26.93 0.54
C GLU A 173 -5.49 -27.60 1.50
N THR A 174 -6.61 -26.93 1.83
CA THR A 174 -7.59 -27.44 2.80
C THR A 174 -8.88 -27.94 2.16
N ARG A 175 -9.09 -27.69 0.85
CA ARG A 175 -10.33 -27.99 0.12
C ARG A 175 -11.56 -27.34 0.76
N ALA A 176 -11.38 -26.18 1.37
CA ALA A 176 -12.48 -25.38 1.91
C ALA A 176 -13.47 -25.01 0.77
N ARG A 177 -14.77 -25.02 1.07
CA ARG A 177 -15.81 -24.53 0.14
C ARG A 177 -15.83 -23.01 0.09
N THR A 178 -15.67 -22.39 1.25
CA THR A 178 -15.72 -20.95 1.43
C THR A 178 -14.56 -20.55 2.32
N VAL A 179 -13.87 -19.48 1.94
CA VAL A 179 -12.81 -18.84 2.73
C VAL A 179 -13.20 -17.39 2.97
N GLU A 180 -13.27 -17.01 4.23
CA GLU A 180 -13.50 -15.62 4.65
C GLU A 180 -12.30 -15.10 5.44
N ILE A 181 -11.86 -13.89 5.14
CA ILE A 181 -10.69 -13.27 5.77
C ILE A 181 -11.03 -11.89 6.32
N TRP A 182 -10.61 -11.64 7.55
CA TRP A 182 -10.70 -10.35 8.26
C TRP A 182 -9.29 -9.93 8.68
N ALA A 183 -8.80 -8.78 8.22
CA ALA A 183 -7.41 -8.37 8.51
C ALA A 183 -7.18 -6.84 8.52
N GLU A 184 -8.24 -6.02 8.39
CA GLU A 184 -8.10 -4.56 8.32
C GLU A 184 -8.62 -3.91 9.60
N PRO A 185 -7.80 -3.17 10.38
CA PRO A 185 -8.30 -2.51 11.59
C PRO A 185 -9.26 -1.38 11.22
N ARG A 186 -10.48 -1.43 11.76
CA ARG A 186 -11.41 -0.29 11.76
C ARG A 186 -10.89 0.81 12.71
N PRO A 187 -11.39 2.06 12.58
CA PRO A 187 -11.01 3.17 13.46
C PRO A 187 -11.17 2.88 14.97
N GLU A 188 -12.02 1.91 15.33
CA GLU A 188 -12.32 1.49 16.70
C GLU A 188 -11.47 0.29 17.17
N GLY A 189 -10.54 -0.21 16.36
CA GLY A 189 -9.67 -1.34 16.68
C GLY A 189 -10.26 -2.73 16.37
N GLU A 190 -11.47 -2.82 15.84
CA GLU A 190 -12.11 -4.06 15.38
C GLU A 190 -11.54 -4.55 14.03
N LEU A 191 -11.54 -5.87 13.78
CA LEU A 191 -11.22 -6.44 12.47
C LEU A 191 -12.35 -6.22 11.45
N GLY A 192 -12.01 -5.56 10.35
CA GLY A 192 -12.83 -5.40 9.17
C GLY A 192 -12.75 -6.63 8.26
N ARG A 193 -13.88 -6.99 7.65
CA ARG A 193 -13.95 -8.04 6.63
C ARG A 193 -13.24 -7.56 5.37
N THR A 194 -12.18 -8.25 4.97
CA THR A 194 -11.32 -7.87 3.84
C THR A 194 -11.69 -8.64 2.58
N LEU A 195 -12.04 -9.93 2.70
CA LEU A 195 -12.34 -10.76 1.52
C LEU A 195 -13.30 -11.93 1.84
N VAL A 196 -14.07 -12.33 0.82
CA VAL A 196 -14.86 -13.56 0.78
C VAL A 196 -14.61 -14.27 -0.54
N VAL A 197 -14.29 -15.55 -0.50
CA VAL A 197 -14.21 -16.42 -1.67
C VAL A 197 -15.20 -17.58 -1.45
N GLY A 198 -16.17 -17.73 -2.37
CA GLY A 198 -17.27 -18.70 -2.28
C GLY A 198 -18.62 -18.10 -1.87
N GLU A 199 -19.65 -18.95 -1.69
CA GLU A 199 -20.95 -18.53 -1.16
C GLU A 199 -20.86 -18.31 0.36
N PRO A 200 -21.17 -17.10 0.87
CA PRO A 200 -21.13 -16.83 2.30
C PRO A 200 -22.28 -17.55 3.03
N PRO A 201 -22.05 -18.11 4.23
CA PRO A 201 -23.11 -18.64 5.06
C PRO A 201 -24.05 -17.50 5.52
N ALA A 202 -25.32 -17.82 5.74
CA ALA A 202 -26.39 -16.86 6.02
C ALA A 202 -26.22 -16.04 7.33
N VAL A 203 -25.24 -16.37 8.17
CA VAL A 203 -24.98 -15.73 9.48
C VAL A 203 -23.46 -15.50 9.63
N ALA A 204 -22.95 -14.37 9.14
CA ALA A 204 -21.49 -14.11 9.07
C ALA A 204 -20.98 -12.95 9.98
N THR A 205 -21.84 -12.04 10.44
CA THR A 205 -21.37 -10.76 11.04
C THR A 205 -21.38 -10.67 12.56
N ALA A 206 -22.18 -11.49 13.28
CA ALA A 206 -22.36 -11.35 14.72
C ALA A 206 -21.33 -12.13 15.58
N GLU A 207 -20.65 -13.13 15.02
CA GLU A 207 -19.79 -14.06 15.77
C GLU A 207 -18.31 -13.66 15.77
N VAL A 208 -17.81 -12.99 14.72
CA VAL A 208 -16.44 -12.42 14.69
C VAL A 208 -16.25 -11.36 15.80
N ARG A 209 -17.28 -10.56 16.08
CA ARG A 209 -17.30 -9.62 17.22
C ARG A 209 -17.19 -10.31 18.59
N LYS A 210 -17.67 -11.55 18.73
CA LYS A 210 -17.53 -12.36 19.96
C LYS A 210 -16.14 -12.99 20.06
N ALA A 211 -15.49 -13.28 18.93
CA ALA A 211 -14.14 -13.82 18.88
C ALA A 211 -13.08 -12.81 19.36
N GLU A 212 -13.38 -11.50 19.36
CA GLU A 212 -12.48 -10.44 19.86
C GLU A 212 -12.62 -10.16 21.37
N SER A 213 -13.70 -10.59 22.03
CA SER A 213 -14.04 -10.16 23.40
C SER A 213 -14.58 -11.26 24.34
N GLY A 214 -14.54 -12.53 23.93
CA GLY A 214 -15.02 -13.70 24.70
C GLY A 214 -13.99 -14.79 24.98
N PRO A 215 -14.39 -15.96 25.53
CA PRO A 215 -13.49 -17.08 25.84
C PRO A 215 -12.70 -17.60 24.63
N LEU A 216 -13.28 -17.47 23.43
CA LEU A 216 -12.65 -17.84 22.16
C LEU A 216 -11.44 -16.95 21.81
N ALA A 217 -11.43 -15.69 22.27
CA ALA A 217 -10.34 -14.75 22.01
C ALA A 217 -9.02 -15.25 22.62
N ALA A 218 -9.07 -15.78 23.85
CA ALA A 218 -7.90 -16.34 24.53
C ALA A 218 -7.31 -17.52 23.73
N THR A 219 -8.16 -18.41 23.22
CA THR A 219 -7.73 -19.54 22.39
C THR A 219 -7.15 -19.09 21.05
N LEU A 220 -7.75 -18.09 20.39
CA LEU A 220 -7.25 -17.57 19.12
C LEU A 220 -5.90 -16.87 19.27
N LEU A 221 -5.65 -16.21 20.41
CA LEU A 221 -4.36 -15.60 20.72
C LEU A 221 -3.22 -16.63 20.87
N GLU A 222 -3.52 -17.90 21.10
CA GLU A 222 -2.52 -18.98 21.07
C GLU A 222 -2.01 -19.27 19.65
N GLY A 223 -2.60 -18.67 18.61
CA GLY A 223 -2.16 -18.78 17.22
C GLY A 223 -2.51 -20.13 16.56
N ARG A 224 -3.39 -20.92 17.18
CA ARG A 224 -3.76 -22.26 16.68
C ARG A 224 -5.13 -22.25 16.02
N PRO A 225 -5.35 -23.02 14.93
CA PRO A 225 -6.66 -23.16 14.36
C PRO A 225 -7.66 -23.77 15.35
N VAL A 226 -8.87 -23.21 15.40
CA VAL A 226 -9.94 -23.63 16.30
C VAL A 226 -11.14 -24.10 15.50
N VAL A 227 -11.65 -25.29 15.84
CA VAL A 227 -12.89 -25.78 15.23
C VAL A 227 -14.07 -25.08 15.85
N GLU A 228 -14.86 -24.41 15.02
CA GLU A 228 -16.14 -23.85 15.38
C GLU A 228 -17.25 -24.83 14.97
N PRO A 229 -18.00 -25.39 15.94
CA PRO A 229 -19.14 -26.25 15.61
C PRO A 229 -20.22 -25.42 14.89
N GLY A 230 -20.74 -25.94 13.79
CA GLY A 230 -21.75 -25.23 13.00
C GLY A 230 -23.01 -24.94 13.81
N ALA A 231 -23.56 -23.74 13.68
CA ALA A 231 -24.82 -23.38 14.33
C ALA A 231 -25.99 -24.14 13.66
N GLY A 232 -26.73 -24.94 14.44
CA GLY A 232 -27.89 -25.69 13.96
C GLY A 232 -27.53 -26.79 12.94
N ALA A 233 -28.01 -26.66 11.70
CA ALA A 233 -27.72 -27.58 10.59
C ALA A 233 -26.47 -27.18 9.76
N GLY A 234 -25.69 -26.20 10.25
CA GLY A 234 -24.48 -25.73 9.58
C GLY A 234 -23.32 -26.73 9.62
N LEU A 235 -22.47 -26.72 8.59
CA LEU A 235 -21.23 -27.48 8.56
C LEU A 235 -20.19 -26.87 9.54
N PRO A 236 -19.31 -27.68 10.13
CA PRO A 236 -18.24 -27.18 10.99
C PRO A 236 -17.30 -26.25 10.20
N SER A 237 -16.83 -25.20 10.87
CA SER A 237 -15.85 -24.26 10.33
C SER A 237 -14.53 -24.35 11.06
N LEU A 238 -13.43 -24.06 10.37
CA LEU A 238 -12.10 -23.93 10.97
C LEU A 238 -11.72 -22.45 11.01
N LEU A 239 -11.52 -21.92 12.20
CA LEU A 239 -11.03 -20.57 12.44
C LEU A 239 -9.51 -20.60 12.49
N VAL A 240 -8.86 -19.79 11.68
CA VAL A 240 -7.41 -19.71 11.55
C VAL A 240 -6.97 -18.31 11.99
N PRO A 241 -6.42 -18.14 13.20
CA PRO A 241 -6.03 -16.83 13.68
C PRO A 241 -4.72 -16.35 13.04
N PHE A 242 -4.61 -15.05 12.84
CA PHE A 242 -3.36 -14.39 12.46
C PHE A 242 -2.89 -13.55 13.63
N THR A 243 -1.86 -14.01 14.35
CA THR A 243 -1.40 -13.39 15.59
C THR A 243 0.04 -12.90 15.48
N ARG A 244 0.29 -11.70 16.03
CA ARG A 244 1.62 -11.09 16.14
C ARG A 244 1.75 -10.38 17.48
N GLU A 245 2.85 -10.62 18.17
CA GLU A 245 3.19 -9.94 19.44
C GLU A 245 2.05 -9.96 20.48
N GLY A 246 1.34 -11.09 20.58
CA GLY A 246 0.21 -11.23 21.51
C GLY A 246 -1.07 -10.49 21.11
N ARG A 247 -1.18 -10.05 19.84
CA ARG A 247 -2.37 -9.41 19.26
C ARG A 247 -2.91 -10.22 18.09
N LEU A 248 -4.22 -10.26 17.95
CA LEU A 248 -4.90 -10.77 16.75
C LEU A 248 -4.92 -9.67 15.69
N ILE A 249 -4.18 -9.85 14.59
CA ILE A 249 -4.10 -8.91 13.46
C ILE A 249 -4.99 -9.33 12.29
N GLY A 250 -5.55 -10.53 12.36
CA GLY A 250 -6.60 -10.99 11.46
C GLY A 250 -7.09 -12.40 11.79
N LEU A 251 -8.06 -12.86 11.01
CA LEU A 251 -8.74 -14.14 11.17
C LEU A 251 -9.13 -14.67 9.79
N ALA A 252 -9.03 -15.98 9.58
CA ALA A 252 -9.69 -16.67 8.49
C ALA A 252 -10.74 -17.65 9.03
N ARG A 253 -11.85 -17.82 8.29
CA ARG A 253 -12.86 -18.86 8.54
C ARG A 253 -12.97 -19.72 7.30
N LEU A 254 -12.74 -21.01 7.46
CA LEU A 254 -12.85 -22.02 6.43
C LEU A 254 -14.10 -22.83 6.66
N SER A 255 -14.97 -22.95 5.66
CA SER A 255 -16.15 -23.82 5.74
C SER A 255 -15.93 -25.10 4.95
N ALA A 256 -16.22 -26.26 5.55
CA ALA A 256 -16.00 -27.56 4.92
C ALA A 256 -17.00 -27.83 3.77
N GLN A 257 -16.61 -28.69 2.81
CA GLN A 257 -17.50 -29.16 1.74
C GLN A 257 -18.52 -30.23 2.20
N GLY A 258 -18.29 -30.90 3.33
CA GLY A 258 -19.15 -31.98 3.83
C GLY A 258 -19.07 -32.19 5.34
N ALA A 259 -19.92 -33.08 5.87
CA ALA A 259 -20.11 -33.28 7.32
C ALA A 259 -18.87 -33.80 8.07
N THR A 260 -17.88 -34.35 7.35
CA THR A 260 -16.63 -34.86 7.92
C THR A 260 -15.67 -33.76 8.40
N GLY A 261 -15.89 -32.50 8.01
CA GLY A 261 -15.06 -31.38 8.44
C GLY A 261 -13.62 -31.41 7.92
N PHE A 262 -12.72 -30.79 8.69
CA PHE A 262 -11.28 -30.72 8.40
C PHE A 262 -10.52 -31.77 9.23
N GLY A 263 -9.61 -32.53 8.61
CA GLY A 263 -8.78 -33.53 9.29
C GLY A 263 -7.51 -32.93 9.90
N ALA A 264 -6.69 -33.77 10.53
CA ALA A 264 -5.44 -33.33 11.18
C ALA A 264 -4.45 -32.68 10.20
N ARG A 265 -4.44 -33.14 8.95
CA ARG A 265 -3.59 -32.58 7.89
C ARG A 265 -4.04 -31.17 7.51
N GLU A 266 -5.33 -30.95 7.30
CA GLU A 266 -5.87 -29.64 6.96
C GLU A 266 -5.67 -28.63 8.11
N HIS A 267 -5.77 -29.08 9.35
CA HIS A 267 -5.44 -28.26 10.53
C HIS A 267 -3.97 -27.84 10.54
N GLU A 268 -3.05 -28.77 10.30
CA GLU A 268 -1.60 -28.49 10.26
C GLU A 268 -1.25 -27.50 9.14
N LEU A 269 -1.85 -27.67 7.95
CA LEU A 269 -1.64 -26.78 6.81
C LEU A 269 -2.24 -25.38 7.03
N ALA A 270 -3.45 -25.32 7.58
CA ALA A 270 -4.10 -24.05 7.92
C ALA A 270 -3.30 -23.27 8.98
N ALA A 271 -2.75 -23.96 9.99
CA ALA A 271 -1.88 -23.35 10.99
C ALA A 271 -0.62 -22.75 10.34
N GLN A 272 0.07 -23.51 9.49
CA GLN A 272 1.26 -23.04 8.78
C GLN A 272 0.98 -21.82 7.89
N LEU A 273 -0.11 -21.85 7.13
CA LEU A 273 -0.53 -20.72 6.31
C LEU A 273 -0.92 -19.50 7.16
N GLY A 274 -1.55 -19.71 8.32
CA GLY A 274 -1.87 -18.66 9.27
C GLY A 274 -0.63 -17.95 9.85
N GLU A 275 0.41 -18.70 10.18
CA GLU A 275 1.69 -18.14 10.66
C GLU A 275 2.36 -17.26 9.59
N VAL A 276 2.43 -17.75 8.34
CA VAL A 276 3.03 -16.97 7.24
C VAL A 276 2.16 -15.76 6.89
N ALA A 277 0.84 -15.93 6.86
CA ALA A 277 -0.11 -14.84 6.65
C ALA A 277 0.03 -13.74 7.71
N SER A 278 0.27 -14.11 8.96
CA SER A 278 0.49 -13.15 10.05
C SER A 278 1.69 -12.24 9.75
N LEU A 279 2.80 -12.78 9.24
CA LEU A 279 3.94 -11.96 8.83
C LEU A 279 3.64 -11.11 7.59
N ALA A 280 3.01 -11.70 6.57
CA ALA A 280 2.73 -11.00 5.31
C ALA A 280 1.75 -9.85 5.51
N LEU A 281 0.72 -10.04 6.35
CA LEU A 281 -0.23 -9.00 6.73
C LEU A 281 0.42 -7.88 7.52
N GLU A 282 1.29 -8.19 8.48
CA GLU A 282 2.06 -7.19 9.23
C GLU A 282 2.91 -6.34 8.29
N VAL A 283 3.66 -6.97 7.37
CA VAL A 283 4.47 -6.26 6.37
C VAL A 283 3.61 -5.39 5.46
N ALA A 284 2.46 -5.88 5.01
CA ALA A 284 1.55 -5.11 4.16
C ALA A 284 0.92 -3.93 4.90
N GLN A 285 0.47 -4.13 6.15
CA GLN A 285 -0.07 -3.08 7.00
C GLN A 285 0.99 -2.03 7.32
N GLU A 286 2.21 -2.44 7.67
CA GLU A 286 3.31 -1.52 7.96
C GLU A 286 3.74 -0.77 6.71
N ARG A 287 3.75 -1.40 5.53
CA ARG A 287 3.96 -0.69 4.26
C ARG A 287 2.89 0.35 4.00
N VAL A 288 1.61 0.04 4.22
CA VAL A 288 0.52 1.02 4.07
C VAL A 288 0.68 2.15 5.10
N ARG A 289 1.08 1.85 6.34
CA ARG A 289 1.38 2.87 7.35
C ARG A 289 2.55 3.75 6.96
N LEU A 290 3.66 3.17 6.51
CA LEU A 290 4.84 3.88 6.06
C LEU A 290 4.55 4.74 4.83
N VAL A 291 3.76 4.23 3.88
CA VAL A 291 3.30 5.02 2.71
C VAL A 291 2.37 6.15 3.17
N SER A 292 1.37 5.87 4.00
CA SER A 292 0.39 6.87 4.46
C SER A 292 0.95 7.89 5.45
N SER A 293 2.02 7.56 6.18
CA SER A 293 2.78 8.48 7.04
C SER A 293 3.85 9.25 6.26
N SER A 294 4.51 8.64 5.28
CA SER A 294 5.51 9.30 4.43
C SER A 294 4.89 10.34 3.49
N PHE A 295 3.59 10.24 3.19
CA PHE A 295 2.88 11.16 2.33
C PHE A 295 1.97 12.13 3.09
N ARG A 296 2.12 12.27 4.42
CA ARG A 296 1.34 13.24 5.21
C ARG A 296 2.25 14.18 5.98
N ASP A 297 1.87 15.45 6.00
CA ASP A 297 2.50 16.44 6.86
C ASP A 297 2.09 16.16 8.33
N GLY A 298 3.09 15.90 9.16
CA GLY A 298 2.88 15.49 10.56
C GLY A 298 2.24 16.55 11.45
N ARG A 299 2.18 17.82 11.02
CA ARG A 299 1.63 18.94 11.80
C ARG A 299 0.16 19.20 11.46
N THR A 300 -0.20 19.10 10.18
CA THR A 300 -1.56 19.41 9.69
C THR A 300 -2.41 18.17 9.46
N GLY A 301 -1.78 17.00 9.32
CA GLY A 301 -2.44 15.77 8.90
C GLY A 301 -2.91 15.78 7.43
N LEU A 302 -2.60 16.84 6.66
CA LEU A 302 -2.83 16.89 5.22
C LEU A 302 -1.82 16.01 4.48
N PRO A 303 -2.08 15.67 3.19
CA PRO A 303 -1.03 15.15 2.34
C PRO A 303 0.22 16.06 2.33
N GLY A 304 1.40 15.46 2.34
CA GLY A 304 2.70 16.14 2.31
C GLY A 304 3.09 16.57 0.90
N ARG A 305 4.25 17.24 0.79
CA ARG A 305 4.80 17.71 -0.48
C ARG A 305 5.04 16.56 -1.47
N GLU A 306 5.46 15.40 -0.97
CA GLU A 306 5.74 14.20 -1.75
C GLU A 306 4.47 13.65 -2.44
N PHE A 307 3.31 13.80 -1.80
CA PHE A 307 2.03 13.38 -2.38
C PHE A 307 1.63 14.29 -3.54
N LEU A 308 1.82 15.60 -3.37
CA LEU A 308 1.61 16.57 -4.44
C LEU A 308 2.53 16.27 -5.62
N GLU A 309 3.77 15.83 -5.39
CA GLU A 309 4.71 15.50 -6.45
C GLU A 309 4.24 14.31 -7.29
N GLU A 310 3.76 13.25 -6.63
CA GLU A 310 3.24 12.07 -7.32
C GLU A 310 1.97 12.38 -8.14
N VAL A 311 0.98 13.02 -7.52
CA VAL A 311 -0.30 13.34 -8.18
C VAL A 311 -0.13 14.46 -9.20
N GLY A 312 0.62 15.50 -8.85
CA GLY A 312 0.82 16.69 -9.67
C GLY A 312 1.58 16.40 -10.95
N ARG A 313 2.58 15.51 -10.93
CA ARG A 313 3.27 15.08 -12.16
C ARG A 313 2.27 14.44 -13.12
N THR A 314 1.39 13.58 -12.62
CA THR A 314 0.37 12.92 -13.44
C THR A 314 -0.63 13.92 -14.03
N GLU A 315 -1.13 14.86 -13.22
CA GLU A 315 -2.10 15.86 -13.68
C GLU A 315 -1.52 16.87 -14.68
N VAL A 316 -0.27 17.31 -14.49
CA VAL A 316 0.41 18.18 -15.47
C VAL A 316 0.63 17.47 -16.80
N HIS A 317 1.05 16.19 -16.79
CA HIS A 317 1.19 15.41 -18.03
C HIS A 317 -0.15 15.22 -18.75
N LYS A 318 -1.24 14.97 -18.02
CA LYS A 318 -2.59 14.91 -18.60
C LYS A 318 -2.98 16.25 -19.20
N ALA A 319 -2.76 17.35 -18.47
CA ALA A 319 -3.08 18.69 -18.93
C ALA A 319 -2.37 19.03 -20.24
N HIS A 320 -1.06 18.79 -20.31
CA HIS A 320 -0.27 18.96 -21.53
C HIS A 320 -0.78 18.07 -22.68
N ARG A 321 -1.02 16.78 -22.44
CA ARG A 321 -1.49 15.83 -23.47
C ARG A 321 -2.87 16.19 -24.04
N PHE A 322 -3.78 16.69 -23.21
CA PHE A 322 -5.16 16.97 -23.59
C PHE A 322 -5.43 18.45 -23.87
N GLY A 323 -4.41 19.30 -23.85
CA GLY A 323 -4.55 20.76 -24.04
C GLY A 323 -5.40 21.44 -22.97
N ARG A 324 -5.42 20.90 -21.74
CA ARG A 324 -6.15 21.47 -20.61
C ARG A 324 -5.26 22.44 -19.84
N ARG A 325 -5.87 23.42 -19.18
CA ARG A 325 -5.19 24.38 -18.31
C ARG A 325 -5.25 23.92 -16.87
N LEU A 326 -4.21 24.24 -16.11
CA LEU A 326 -4.10 23.93 -14.70
C LEU A 326 -3.35 25.05 -13.98
N SER A 327 -3.72 25.30 -12.73
CA SER A 327 -3.03 26.26 -11.86
C SER A 327 -2.49 25.55 -10.61
N LEU A 328 -1.28 25.89 -10.22
CA LEU A 328 -0.64 25.53 -8.96
C LEU A 328 -0.48 26.78 -8.12
N LEU A 329 -1.01 26.75 -6.90
CA LEU A 329 -0.85 27.82 -5.93
C LEU A 329 0.12 27.37 -4.84
N CYS A 330 1.03 28.27 -4.47
CA CYS A 330 1.86 28.18 -3.27
C CYS A 330 1.36 29.22 -2.28
N VAL A 331 1.01 28.79 -1.07
CA VAL A 331 0.58 29.64 0.04
C VAL A 331 1.62 29.52 1.14
N ASP A 332 2.25 30.63 1.51
CA ASP A 332 3.18 30.71 2.65
C ASP A 332 2.56 31.59 3.73
N LEU A 333 2.55 31.12 4.97
CA LEU A 333 2.10 31.90 6.12
C LEU A 333 3.30 32.63 6.73
N GLU A 334 3.43 33.91 6.40
CA GLU A 334 4.50 34.74 6.96
C GLU A 334 4.34 34.94 8.46
N ASN A 335 5.45 35.01 9.19
CA ASN A 335 5.49 35.17 10.65
C ASN A 335 4.71 34.09 11.43
N PHE A 336 4.33 32.99 10.77
CA PHE A 336 3.65 31.86 11.36
C PHE A 336 4.66 30.85 11.87
N ASP A 337 4.51 30.43 13.11
CA ASP A 337 5.34 29.39 13.71
C ASP A 337 4.45 28.18 13.98
N ALA A 338 4.62 27.12 13.19
CA ALA A 338 3.74 25.96 13.27
C ALA A 338 3.91 25.15 14.57
N GLU A 339 4.99 25.34 15.34
CA GLU A 339 5.14 24.72 16.66
C GLU A 339 4.41 25.51 17.73
N ARG A 340 4.53 26.84 17.70
CA ARG A 340 3.85 27.73 18.64
C ARG A 340 2.35 27.84 18.36
N ASP A 341 1.98 27.91 17.08
CA ASP A 341 0.64 28.24 16.61
C ASP A 341 -0.15 26.98 16.15
N PHE A 342 0.31 25.78 16.53
CA PHE A 342 -0.27 24.49 16.07
C PHE A 342 -1.79 24.36 16.27
N ALA A 343 -2.34 24.99 17.31
CA ALA A 343 -3.76 24.91 17.65
C ALA A 343 -4.68 25.48 16.56
N ILE A 344 -4.18 26.35 15.66
CA ILE A 344 -4.98 26.93 14.58
C ILE A 344 -4.93 26.14 13.27
N LEU A 345 -4.00 25.20 13.13
CA LEU A 345 -3.85 24.39 11.92
C LEU A 345 -5.17 23.69 11.50
N PRO A 346 -5.98 23.12 12.41
CA PRO A 346 -7.28 22.54 12.03
C PRO A 346 -8.25 23.56 11.42
N ALA A 347 -8.24 24.81 11.89
CA ALA A 347 -9.08 25.88 11.34
C ALA A 347 -8.58 26.34 9.96
N ILE A 348 -7.26 26.44 9.77
CA ILE A 348 -6.62 26.72 8.47
C ILE A 348 -6.99 25.64 7.45
N VAL A 349 -6.84 24.36 7.81
CA VAL A 349 -7.22 23.22 6.96
C VAL A 349 -8.70 23.28 6.60
N THR A 350 -9.56 23.63 7.56
CA THR A 350 -11.00 23.78 7.33
C THR A 350 -11.30 24.93 6.37
N ALA A 351 -10.58 26.05 6.46
CA ALA A 351 -10.72 27.18 5.55
C ALA A 351 -10.36 26.81 4.10
N PHE A 352 -9.28 26.05 3.89
CA PHE A 352 -8.96 25.49 2.58
C PHE A 352 -10.08 24.56 2.07
N ARG A 353 -10.50 23.58 2.86
CA ARG A 353 -11.54 22.61 2.45
C ARG A 353 -12.89 23.24 2.10
N ARG A 354 -13.25 24.35 2.74
CA ARG A 354 -14.47 25.11 2.40
C ARG A 354 -14.35 25.92 1.11
N THR A 355 -13.12 26.15 0.66
CA THR A 355 -12.81 26.98 -0.50
C THR A 355 -12.58 26.13 -1.75
N LEU A 356 -11.99 24.95 -1.57
CA LEU A 356 -11.59 24.03 -2.63
C LEU A 356 -12.69 23.03 -3.00
N ARG A 357 -12.67 22.57 -4.25
CA ARG A 357 -13.52 21.48 -4.76
C ARG A 357 -12.96 20.14 -4.30
N THR A 358 -13.79 19.10 -4.35
CA THR A 358 -13.37 17.72 -4.03
C THR A 358 -12.29 17.17 -4.95
N THR A 359 -12.19 17.69 -6.18
CA THR A 359 -11.17 17.33 -7.18
C THR A 359 -9.85 18.06 -7.00
N ASP A 360 -9.82 19.14 -6.23
CA ASP A 360 -8.63 19.96 -6.04
C ASP A 360 -7.67 19.25 -5.07
N VAL A 361 -6.37 19.29 -5.35
CA VAL A 361 -5.35 18.68 -4.48
C VAL A 361 -4.87 19.73 -3.50
N LEU A 362 -4.94 19.43 -2.21
CA LEU A 362 -4.38 20.23 -1.13
C LEU A 362 -3.27 19.44 -0.45
N ALA A 363 -2.08 20.03 -0.37
CA ALA A 363 -0.95 19.49 0.35
C ALA A 363 -0.34 20.54 1.31
N ALA A 364 0.34 20.07 2.35
CA ALA A 364 1.06 20.89 3.31
C ALA A 364 2.54 20.54 3.33
N GLU A 365 3.35 21.53 3.71
CA GLU A 365 4.80 21.45 3.84
C GLU A 365 5.18 22.21 5.12
N GLU A 366 5.74 21.49 6.09
CA GLU A 366 6.24 22.00 7.37
C GLU A 366 5.18 22.70 8.25
N GLY A 367 3.90 22.48 7.99
CA GLY A 367 2.77 23.12 8.68
C GLY A 367 2.64 24.64 8.48
N ARG A 368 3.47 25.28 7.65
CA ARG A 368 3.39 26.73 7.35
C ARG A 368 3.12 27.03 5.89
N ARG A 369 3.49 26.11 5.00
CA ARG A 369 3.33 26.24 3.55
C ARG A 369 2.31 25.25 3.06
N PHE A 370 1.45 25.69 2.15
CA PHE A 370 0.42 24.87 1.55
C PHE A 370 0.47 24.99 0.03
N TRP A 371 0.14 23.88 -0.62
CA TRP A 371 0.11 23.78 -2.07
C TRP A 371 -1.28 23.38 -2.52
N VAL A 372 -1.79 24.07 -3.53
CA VAL A 372 -3.09 23.79 -4.11
C VAL A 372 -2.96 23.58 -5.61
N LEU A 373 -3.28 22.38 -6.07
CA LEU A 373 -3.35 22.07 -7.50
C LEU A 373 -4.82 22.05 -7.93
N VAL A 374 -5.15 22.89 -8.91
CA VAL A 374 -6.49 22.96 -9.50
C VAL A 374 -6.44 22.67 -10.99
N THR A 375 -7.23 21.70 -11.42
CA THR A 375 -7.36 21.31 -12.83
C THR A 375 -8.45 22.13 -13.52
N ASP A 376 -8.40 22.22 -14.85
CA ASP A 376 -9.36 22.95 -15.67
C ASP A 376 -9.52 24.42 -15.22
N THR A 377 -8.41 25.02 -14.80
CA THR A 377 -8.34 26.39 -14.27
C THR A 377 -7.27 27.17 -15.04
N ASP A 378 -7.64 28.34 -15.55
CA ASP A 378 -6.74 29.26 -16.25
C ASP A 378 -6.16 30.33 -15.30
N SER A 379 -5.35 31.24 -15.84
CA SER A 379 -4.69 32.31 -15.07
C SER A 379 -5.67 33.16 -14.26
N LEU A 380 -6.82 33.53 -14.84
CA LEU A 380 -7.85 34.30 -14.16
C LEU A 380 -8.51 33.49 -13.04
N GLY A 381 -8.89 32.23 -13.33
CA GLY A 381 -9.46 31.33 -12.33
C GLY A 381 -8.52 31.09 -11.14
N GLY A 382 -7.22 30.89 -11.42
CA GLY A 382 -6.19 30.71 -10.41
C GLY A 382 -6.05 31.92 -9.49
N VAL A 383 -6.09 33.13 -10.03
CA VAL A 383 -6.02 34.36 -9.24
C VAL A 383 -7.30 34.64 -8.45
N VAL A 384 -8.49 34.34 -9.01
CA VAL A 384 -9.75 34.41 -8.24
C VAL A 384 -9.70 33.47 -7.04
N LEU A 385 -9.16 32.26 -7.23
CA LEU A 385 -8.97 31.30 -6.15
C LEU A 385 -7.95 31.81 -5.12
N LYS A 386 -6.80 32.34 -5.56
CA LYS A 386 -5.80 33.01 -4.71
C LYS A 386 -6.46 34.00 -3.77
N ARG A 387 -7.24 34.95 -4.29
CA ARG A 387 -7.90 35.99 -3.46
C ARG A 387 -8.88 35.41 -2.46
N ARG A 388 -9.65 34.39 -2.86
CA ARG A 388 -10.62 33.72 -1.98
C ARG A 388 -9.92 33.01 -0.83
N ILE A 389 -8.86 32.27 -1.11
CA ILE A 389 -8.04 31.60 -0.09
C ILE A 389 -7.41 32.65 0.82
N ALA A 390 -6.75 33.66 0.26
CA ALA A 390 -6.07 34.70 1.02
C ALA A 390 -7.03 35.41 1.99
N GLN A 391 -8.25 35.74 1.54
CA GLN A 391 -9.26 36.34 2.42
C GLN A 391 -9.67 35.41 3.56
N ARG A 392 -10.01 34.14 3.24
CA ARG A 392 -10.42 33.17 4.26
C ARG A 392 -9.34 32.90 5.29
N LEU A 393 -8.08 32.86 4.86
CA LEU A 393 -6.95 32.70 5.77
C LEU A 393 -6.74 33.94 6.63
N ARG A 394 -6.84 35.16 6.08
CA ARG A 394 -6.80 36.39 6.87
C ARG A 394 -7.89 36.44 7.94
N ASP A 395 -9.12 36.02 7.60
CA ASP A 395 -10.22 35.96 8.57
C ASP A 395 -9.86 35.03 9.75
N VAL A 396 -9.41 33.80 9.45
CA VAL A 396 -9.02 32.80 10.47
C VAL A 396 -7.85 33.29 11.34
N LEU A 397 -6.81 33.84 10.72
CA LEU A 397 -5.62 34.35 11.44
C LEU A 397 -5.97 35.56 12.31
N GLY A 398 -6.85 36.45 11.81
CA GLY A 398 -7.34 37.61 12.53
C GLY A 398 -8.21 37.26 13.74
N GLU A 399 -9.11 36.28 13.61
CA GLU A 399 -9.93 35.76 14.73
C GLU A 399 -9.06 35.24 15.87
N ALA A 400 -7.93 34.61 15.54
CA ALA A 400 -6.96 34.12 16.50
C ALA A 400 -5.92 35.16 16.96
N ARG A 401 -6.03 36.41 16.47
CA ARG A 401 -5.13 37.53 16.80
C ARG A 401 -3.66 37.22 16.51
N LEU A 402 -3.38 36.43 15.47
CA LEU A 402 -2.02 36.18 15.00
C LEU A 402 -1.56 37.33 14.10
N SER A 403 -0.28 37.70 14.22
CA SER A 403 0.37 38.65 13.31
C SER A 403 0.75 38.02 11.96
N ALA A 404 0.44 36.74 11.78
CA ALA A 404 0.73 36.01 10.55
C ALA A 404 -0.12 36.52 9.38
N SER A 405 0.47 36.54 8.18
CA SER A 405 -0.21 36.96 6.95
C SER A 405 0.00 35.93 5.84
N PRO A 406 -1.03 35.60 5.05
CA PRO A 406 -0.89 34.68 3.95
C PRO A 406 -0.32 35.40 2.72
N ALA A 407 0.77 34.88 2.15
CA ALA A 407 1.34 35.26 0.87
C ALA A 407 1.18 34.15 -0.15
N LEU A 408 0.73 34.47 -1.36
CA LEU A 408 0.26 33.49 -2.34
C LEU A 408 0.78 33.77 -3.75
N GLY A 409 1.51 32.80 -4.29
CA GLY A 409 1.91 32.77 -5.69
C GLY A 409 1.07 31.77 -6.49
N VAL A 410 0.71 32.14 -7.72
CA VAL A 410 -0.07 31.30 -8.65
C VAL A 410 0.81 31.03 -9.87
N ALA A 411 0.94 29.78 -10.30
CA ALA A 411 1.56 29.40 -11.58
C ALA A 411 0.60 28.58 -12.43
N ASN A 412 0.67 28.75 -13.75
CA ASN A 412 -0.27 28.18 -14.70
C ASN A 412 0.46 27.35 -15.76
N SER A 413 -0.08 26.17 -16.07
CA SER A 413 0.38 25.36 -17.19
C SER A 413 -0.41 25.69 -18.45
N PRO A 414 0.24 25.83 -19.63
CA PRO A 414 1.68 25.68 -19.86
C PRO A 414 2.50 26.98 -19.73
N THR A 415 1.87 28.12 -19.47
CA THR A 415 2.50 29.46 -19.59
C THR A 415 3.71 29.66 -18.66
N ASP A 416 3.67 29.09 -17.46
CA ASP A 416 4.71 29.20 -16.45
C ASP A 416 5.58 27.95 -16.34
N GLY A 417 5.30 26.94 -17.16
CA GLY A 417 5.99 25.66 -17.18
C GLY A 417 5.08 24.50 -17.58
N GLU A 418 5.68 23.50 -18.23
CA GLU A 418 5.03 22.26 -18.65
C GLU A 418 5.33 21.08 -17.69
N THR A 419 6.08 21.32 -16.62
CA THR A 419 6.37 20.34 -15.58
C THR A 419 5.96 20.85 -14.21
N LEU A 420 5.66 19.95 -13.28
CA LEU A 420 5.28 20.33 -11.91
C LEU A 420 6.40 21.12 -11.22
N GLU A 421 7.65 20.76 -11.47
CA GLU A 421 8.83 21.41 -10.88
C GLU A 421 8.95 22.87 -11.36
N ALA A 422 8.73 23.11 -12.66
CA ALA A 422 8.74 24.46 -13.22
C ALA A 422 7.61 25.33 -12.64
N LEU A 423 6.40 24.76 -12.54
CA LEU A 423 5.24 25.43 -11.93
C LEU A 423 5.46 25.73 -10.45
N ALA A 424 6.01 24.78 -9.69
CA ALA A 424 6.28 24.95 -8.27
C ALA A 424 7.31 26.06 -8.04
N ALA A 425 8.38 26.07 -8.83
CA ALA A 425 9.37 27.15 -8.79
C ALA A 425 8.75 28.51 -9.17
N ALA A 426 7.88 28.56 -10.19
CA ALA A 426 7.19 29.79 -10.57
C ALA A 426 6.23 30.30 -9.49
N ALA A 427 5.45 29.40 -8.87
CA ALA A 427 4.54 29.77 -7.78
C ALA A 427 5.31 30.29 -6.55
N GLN A 428 6.43 29.65 -6.18
CA GLN A 428 7.27 30.15 -5.08
C GLN A 428 7.93 31.50 -5.38
N ARG A 429 8.45 31.69 -6.60
CA ARG A 429 8.98 33.00 -7.01
C ARG A 429 7.93 34.10 -6.88
N ARG A 430 6.67 33.82 -7.24
CA ARG A 430 5.57 34.78 -7.11
C ARG A 430 5.17 35.10 -5.67
N VAL A 431 5.33 34.15 -4.74
CA VAL A 431 5.22 34.45 -3.30
C VAL A 431 6.29 35.48 -2.93
N HIS A 432 7.54 35.27 -3.38
CA HIS A 432 8.62 36.22 -3.12
C HIS A 432 8.38 37.61 -3.73
N GLU A 433 7.89 37.66 -4.98
CA GLU A 433 7.52 38.90 -5.67
C GLU A 433 6.43 39.68 -4.92
N GLU A 434 5.48 38.99 -4.27
CA GLU A 434 4.43 39.64 -3.46
C GLU A 434 5.01 40.45 -2.29
N HIS A 435 6.09 39.98 -1.66
CA HIS A 435 6.77 40.71 -0.59
C HIS A 435 7.55 41.93 -1.08
N GLN A 436 8.09 41.85 -2.30
CA GLN A 436 8.90 42.91 -2.90
C GLN A 436 8.08 43.91 -3.72
N SER A 437 6.77 43.67 -3.87
CA SER A 437 5.90 44.50 -4.68
C SER A 437 5.77 45.91 -4.11
N VAL A 438 5.60 46.88 -5.02
CA VAL A 438 5.27 48.26 -4.66
C VAL A 438 3.93 48.36 -3.92
N VAL A 439 3.07 47.33 -4.02
CA VAL A 439 1.83 47.21 -3.24
C VAL A 439 2.12 47.18 -1.75
N HIS A 440 3.11 46.39 -1.32
CA HIS A 440 3.52 46.32 0.08
C HIS A 440 4.17 47.64 0.51
N GLU A 441 5.09 48.17 -0.30
CA GLU A 441 5.82 49.41 -0.02
C GLU A 441 4.89 50.63 0.11
N LEU A 442 3.87 50.73 -0.74
CA LEU A 442 2.89 51.81 -0.73
C LEU A 442 1.69 51.55 0.19
N GLY A 443 1.68 50.43 0.93
CA GLY A 443 0.57 50.05 1.80
C GLY A 443 -0.78 49.97 1.08
N ILE A 444 -0.80 49.45 -0.15
CA ILE A 444 -2.01 49.28 -0.94
C ILE A 444 -2.75 48.04 -0.45
N GLN A 445 -3.88 48.27 0.22
CA GLN A 445 -4.79 47.21 0.67
C GLN A 445 -5.79 46.80 -0.43
N PRO A 446 -6.40 45.60 -0.36
CA PRO A 446 -7.40 45.12 -1.33
C PRO A 446 -8.61 46.05 -1.56
N GLU A 447 -8.95 46.87 -0.58
CA GLU A 447 -10.04 47.84 -0.58
C GLU A 447 -9.63 49.26 -1.01
N THR A 448 -8.33 49.50 -1.23
CA THR A 448 -7.81 50.82 -1.62
C THR A 448 -8.45 51.28 -2.93
N PRO A 449 -9.12 52.45 -2.96
CA PRO A 449 -9.76 52.95 -4.17
C PRO A 449 -8.76 53.18 -5.30
N LEU A 450 -9.20 53.01 -6.55
CA LEU A 450 -8.33 53.20 -7.71
C LEU A 450 -7.74 54.62 -7.75
N SER A 451 -8.52 55.63 -7.38
CA SER A 451 -8.07 57.03 -7.28
C SER A 451 -6.92 57.22 -6.30
N ALA A 452 -6.96 56.54 -5.15
CA ALA A 452 -5.91 56.59 -4.15
C ALA A 452 -4.65 55.83 -4.59
N ILE A 453 -4.82 54.68 -5.28
CA ILE A 453 -3.69 53.96 -5.91
C ILE A 453 -3.02 54.88 -6.93
N GLY A 454 -3.79 55.51 -7.82
CA GLY A 454 -3.27 56.42 -8.84
C GLY A 454 -2.48 57.59 -8.26
N ALA A 455 -2.98 58.22 -7.19
CA ALA A 455 -2.27 59.29 -6.50
C ALA A 455 -0.90 58.82 -5.95
N ARG A 456 -0.87 57.68 -5.24
CA ARG A 456 0.38 57.12 -4.67
C ARG A 456 1.40 56.74 -5.75
N LEU A 457 0.94 56.22 -6.88
CA LEU A 457 1.82 55.90 -8.02
C LEU A 457 2.36 57.17 -8.67
N LEU A 458 1.52 58.21 -8.82
CA LEU A 458 1.94 59.49 -9.41
C LEU A 458 2.93 60.26 -8.53
N ASP A 459 2.91 60.06 -7.21
CA ASP A 459 3.95 60.59 -6.30
C ASP A 459 5.35 60.03 -6.61
N ARG A 460 5.43 58.89 -7.31
CA ARG A 460 6.67 58.24 -7.78
C ARG A 460 6.87 58.32 -9.28
N ALA A 461 6.06 59.10 -9.98
CA ALA A 461 6.10 59.20 -11.42
C ALA A 461 7.37 59.89 -11.93
N GLN A 462 7.76 59.53 -13.14
CA GLN A 462 8.78 60.24 -13.91
C GLN A 462 8.12 61.21 -14.88
N TRP A 463 8.79 62.32 -15.18
CA TRP A 463 8.33 63.24 -16.21
C TRP A 463 8.76 62.72 -17.58
N LEU A 464 7.80 62.27 -18.37
CA LEU A 464 8.01 61.67 -19.69
C LEU A 464 7.36 62.51 -20.81
N PRO A 465 7.81 62.33 -22.07
CA PRO A 465 7.20 62.99 -23.22
C PRO A 465 5.69 62.78 -23.29
N ARG A 466 4.99 63.78 -23.83
CA ARG A 466 3.52 63.81 -23.93
C ARG A 466 2.92 62.53 -24.54
N ASP A 467 3.64 61.92 -25.47
CA ASP A 467 3.13 60.86 -26.34
C ASP A 467 3.36 59.44 -25.82
N PHE A 468 4.11 59.30 -24.72
CA PHE A 468 4.57 58.00 -24.21
C PHE A 468 3.42 57.06 -23.84
N ALA A 469 2.32 57.59 -23.26
CA ALA A 469 1.18 56.76 -22.90
C ALA A 469 0.46 56.21 -24.14
N GLY A 470 0.28 57.03 -25.17
CA GLY A 470 -0.24 56.60 -26.47
C GLY A 470 0.65 55.56 -27.15
N GLU A 471 1.98 55.77 -27.17
CA GLU A 471 2.95 54.81 -27.73
C GLU A 471 2.91 53.46 -27.00
N ALA A 472 2.80 53.48 -25.67
CA ALA A 472 2.66 52.27 -24.87
C ALA A 472 1.34 51.53 -25.17
N ALA A 473 0.23 52.26 -25.34
CA ALA A 473 -1.06 51.67 -25.70
C ALA A 473 -1.00 51.00 -27.08
N GLU A 474 -0.43 51.68 -28.08
CA GLU A 474 -0.25 51.14 -29.43
C GLU A 474 0.56 49.84 -29.43
N LEU A 475 1.69 49.81 -28.71
CA LEU A 475 2.53 48.62 -28.59
C LEU A 475 1.76 47.43 -27.99
N LEU A 476 1.01 47.66 -26.91
CA LEU A 476 0.26 46.61 -26.22
C LEU A 476 -0.91 46.09 -27.05
N ILE A 477 -1.61 46.97 -27.77
CA ILE A 477 -2.71 46.61 -28.66
C ILE A 477 -2.17 45.78 -29.84
N ASN A 478 -1.05 46.19 -30.44
CA ASN A 478 -0.40 45.44 -31.52
C ASN A 478 0.10 44.06 -31.05
N ASP A 479 0.58 43.93 -29.81
CA ASP A 479 1.01 42.64 -29.24
C ASP A 479 -0.16 41.64 -29.13
N LEU A 480 -1.41 42.11 -28.92
CA LEU A 480 -2.59 41.23 -28.89
C LEU A 480 -2.80 40.48 -30.21
N ALA A 481 -2.56 41.16 -31.34
CA ALA A 481 -2.67 40.53 -32.66
C ALA A 481 -1.62 39.42 -32.87
N SER A 482 -0.47 39.52 -32.21
CA SER A 482 0.57 38.49 -32.26
C SER A 482 0.28 37.28 -31.35
N ARG A 483 -0.64 37.43 -30.39
CA ARG A 483 -1.01 36.39 -29.41
C ARG A 483 -2.53 36.29 -29.21
N PRO A 484 -3.30 35.98 -30.27
CA PRO A 484 -4.77 36.03 -30.22
C PRO A 484 -5.40 35.00 -29.26
N ARG A 485 -4.66 33.97 -28.83
CA ARG A 485 -5.13 32.91 -27.93
C ARG A 485 -4.84 33.17 -26.45
N ASP A 486 -4.02 34.17 -26.13
CA ASP A 486 -3.68 34.50 -24.76
C ASP A 486 -4.92 35.07 -24.07
N ARG A 487 -5.35 34.41 -22.99
CA ARG A 487 -6.45 34.92 -22.16
C ARG A 487 -5.95 36.01 -21.25
N GLY A 488 -6.75 37.07 -21.13
CA GLY A 488 -6.37 38.20 -20.31
C GLY A 488 -7.37 39.33 -20.40
N LEU A 489 -6.93 40.46 -19.89
CA LEU A 489 -7.65 41.71 -19.81
C LEU A 489 -6.72 42.87 -20.16
N LEU A 490 -7.18 43.75 -21.04
CA LEU A 490 -6.54 45.03 -21.31
C LEU A 490 -7.52 46.16 -21.01
N PHE A 491 -7.29 46.90 -19.92
CA PHE A 491 -8.04 48.10 -19.57
C PHE A 491 -7.31 49.34 -20.05
N LEU A 492 -8.04 50.23 -20.73
CA LEU A 492 -7.55 51.47 -21.30
C LEU A 492 -8.45 52.62 -20.86
N ALA A 493 -7.89 53.59 -20.13
CA ALA A 493 -8.50 54.90 -19.96
C ALA A 493 -7.62 55.92 -20.70
N PRO A 494 -8.04 56.41 -21.88
CA PRO A 494 -7.15 57.23 -22.70
C PRO A 494 -6.80 58.60 -22.13
N GLY A 495 -7.65 59.13 -21.22
CA GLY A 495 -7.53 60.48 -20.70
C GLY A 495 -7.47 61.54 -21.83
N PRO A 496 -6.55 62.52 -21.78
CA PRO A 496 -6.42 63.56 -22.82
C PRO A 496 -5.83 63.07 -24.15
N GLU A 497 -5.34 61.82 -24.23
CA GLU A 497 -4.71 61.22 -25.43
C GLU A 497 -5.66 60.29 -26.21
N ARG A 498 -6.99 60.49 -26.08
CA ARG A 498 -8.04 59.67 -26.73
C ARG A 498 -7.71 59.19 -28.15
N PRO A 499 -7.35 60.06 -29.12
CA PRO A 499 -7.13 59.61 -30.50
C PRO A 499 -6.02 58.55 -30.64
N ARG A 500 -4.97 58.62 -29.81
CA ARG A 500 -3.82 57.69 -29.89
C ARG A 500 -4.12 56.31 -29.31
N PHE A 501 -5.06 56.22 -28.38
CA PHE A 501 -5.51 54.93 -27.85
C PHE A 501 -6.54 54.28 -28.78
N LEU A 502 -7.42 55.07 -29.38
CA LEU A 502 -8.51 54.57 -30.21
C LEU A 502 -8.07 54.17 -31.63
N ALA A 503 -7.07 54.84 -32.22
CA ALA A 503 -6.61 54.52 -33.57
C ALA A 503 -6.04 53.09 -33.71
N PRO A 504 -5.17 52.59 -32.81
CA PRO A 504 -4.71 51.19 -32.85
C PRO A 504 -5.85 50.19 -32.60
N LEU A 505 -6.83 50.53 -31.75
CA LEU A 505 -8.00 49.68 -31.54
C LEU A 505 -8.86 49.55 -32.81
N ALA A 506 -9.04 50.64 -33.55
CA ALA A 506 -9.75 50.62 -34.82
C ALA A 506 -8.98 49.79 -35.87
N ALA A 507 -7.64 49.83 -35.84
CA ALA A 507 -6.80 49.01 -36.71
C ALA A 507 -6.87 47.51 -36.39
N LEU A 508 -7.20 47.14 -35.15
CA LEU A 508 -7.38 45.75 -34.73
C LEU A 508 -8.57 45.08 -35.44
N GLY A 509 -9.57 45.87 -35.87
CA GLY A 509 -10.72 45.39 -36.65
C GLY A 509 -11.48 44.24 -35.99
N ASP A 510 -11.77 43.18 -36.76
CA ASP A 510 -12.46 41.96 -36.31
C ASP A 510 -11.49 40.88 -35.78
N THR A 511 -10.25 41.23 -35.42
CA THR A 511 -9.29 40.24 -34.92
C THR A 511 -9.85 39.54 -33.67
N GLU A 512 -10.03 38.22 -33.74
CA GLU A 512 -10.44 37.43 -32.59
C GLU A 512 -9.30 37.39 -31.57
N SER A 513 -9.55 38.01 -30.41
CA SER A 513 -8.64 38.02 -29.26
C SER A 513 -9.34 37.34 -28.09
N ALA A 514 -8.67 36.38 -27.46
CA ALA A 514 -9.08 35.78 -26.19
C ALA A 514 -8.84 36.73 -24.99
N THR A 515 -8.10 37.82 -25.20
CA THR A 515 -7.98 38.92 -24.24
C THR A 515 -9.13 39.89 -24.42
N GLU A 516 -9.87 40.15 -23.33
CA GLU A 516 -10.95 41.12 -23.30
C GLU A 516 -10.40 42.54 -23.18
N ILE A 517 -10.86 43.44 -24.04
CA ILE A 517 -10.40 44.84 -24.09
C ILE A 517 -11.50 45.73 -23.51
N PHE A 518 -11.15 46.52 -22.51
CA PHE A 518 -12.06 47.45 -21.85
C PHE A 518 -11.59 48.87 -22.05
N VAL A 519 -12.45 49.73 -22.61
CA VAL A 519 -12.13 51.13 -22.88
C VAL A 519 -13.05 52.03 -22.09
N ALA A 520 -12.44 52.86 -21.25
CA ALA A 520 -13.12 53.87 -20.47
C ALA A 520 -13.51 55.08 -21.36
N THR A 521 -14.80 55.44 -21.35
CA THR A 521 -15.38 56.53 -22.17
C THR A 521 -16.36 57.39 -21.37
N ASP A 522 -16.53 58.64 -21.81
CA ASP A 522 -17.52 59.59 -21.29
C ASP A 522 -18.72 59.76 -22.26
N GLY A 523 -19.06 58.72 -23.03
CA GLY A 523 -20.21 58.71 -23.96
C GLY A 523 -19.87 58.85 -25.45
N ASP A 524 -18.60 58.75 -25.82
CA ASP A 524 -18.14 58.79 -27.22
C ASP A 524 -18.27 57.42 -27.92
N THR A 525 -18.27 57.43 -29.26
CA THR A 525 -18.26 56.23 -30.10
C THR A 525 -16.90 55.52 -30.01
N ILE A 526 -16.91 54.30 -29.45
CA ILE A 526 -15.74 53.41 -29.41
C ILE A 526 -15.72 52.56 -30.70
N PRO A 527 -14.54 52.26 -31.28
CA PRO A 527 -14.45 51.32 -32.38
C PRO A 527 -15.17 50.00 -32.05
N SER A 528 -16.10 49.58 -32.92
CA SER A 528 -16.84 48.33 -32.74
C SER A 528 -15.96 47.15 -33.13
N GLY A 529 -15.79 46.19 -32.22
CA GLY A 529 -15.13 44.91 -32.46
C GLY A 529 -15.60 43.85 -31.45
N PRO A 530 -15.45 42.55 -31.75
CA PRO A 530 -16.02 41.47 -30.94
C PRO A 530 -15.45 41.37 -29.51
N ALA A 531 -14.25 41.89 -29.25
CA ALA A 531 -13.56 41.82 -27.97
C ALA A 531 -13.48 43.15 -27.18
N VAL A 532 -14.05 44.25 -27.71
CA VAL A 532 -13.95 45.59 -27.11
C VAL A 532 -15.24 45.95 -26.37
N THR A 533 -15.12 46.26 -25.08
CA THR A 533 -16.24 46.67 -24.22
C THR A 533 -16.04 48.10 -23.72
N ALA A 534 -17.04 48.95 -23.96
CA ALA A 534 -17.14 50.30 -23.43
C ALA A 534 -17.51 50.30 -21.95
N LEU A 535 -16.85 51.15 -21.15
CA LEU A 535 -17.16 51.32 -19.73
C LEU A 535 -17.11 52.79 -19.31
N SER A 536 -17.86 53.15 -18.27
CA SER A 536 -17.69 54.42 -17.58
C SER A 536 -16.56 54.33 -16.55
N LEU A 537 -15.73 55.37 -16.46
CA LEU A 537 -14.77 55.49 -15.35
C LEU A 537 -15.50 55.62 -14.01
N PRO A 538 -14.92 55.11 -12.91
CA PRO A 538 -15.43 55.41 -11.57
C PRO A 538 -15.45 56.92 -11.33
N PRO A 539 -16.48 57.48 -10.68
CA PRO A 539 -16.65 58.93 -10.50
C PRO A 539 -15.53 59.58 -9.68
N ASN A 540 -14.79 58.79 -8.90
CA ASN A 540 -13.63 59.20 -8.11
C ASN A 540 -12.32 59.26 -8.92
N VAL A 541 -12.31 58.80 -10.17
CA VAL A 541 -11.12 58.76 -11.05
C VAL A 541 -11.21 59.90 -12.05
N SER A 542 -10.17 60.72 -12.13
CA SER A 542 -10.14 61.87 -13.05
C SER A 542 -10.05 61.42 -14.50
N THR A 543 -10.86 62.04 -15.36
CA THR A 543 -10.80 61.89 -16.83
C THR A 543 -9.56 62.53 -17.46
N ASP A 544 -8.82 63.35 -16.71
CA ASP A 544 -7.51 63.88 -17.12
C ASP A 544 -6.37 62.87 -16.92
N THR A 545 -6.63 61.75 -16.22
CA THR A 545 -5.64 60.70 -15.97
C THR A 545 -5.78 59.59 -17.01
N SER A 546 -4.66 59.22 -17.64
CA SER A 546 -4.63 58.05 -18.54
C SER A 546 -4.22 56.80 -17.76
N TRP A 547 -4.87 55.68 -18.03
CA TRP A 547 -4.60 54.39 -17.40
C TRP A 547 -4.42 53.31 -18.47
N ILE A 548 -3.44 52.44 -18.25
CA ILE A 548 -3.30 51.18 -18.98
C ILE A 548 -3.11 50.09 -17.93
N VAL A 549 -3.89 49.02 -17.99
CA VAL A 549 -3.69 47.83 -17.15
C VAL A 549 -3.87 46.59 -18.01
N ARG A 550 -2.79 45.80 -18.16
CA ARG A 550 -2.79 44.52 -18.85
C ARG A 550 -2.52 43.40 -17.86
N PHE A 551 -3.44 42.45 -17.77
CA PHE A 551 -3.36 41.28 -16.90
C PHE A 551 -3.73 40.01 -17.66
N GLY A 552 -3.06 38.88 -17.40
CA GLY A 552 -3.38 37.60 -18.06
C GLY A 552 -2.15 36.78 -18.39
N GLU A 553 -2.23 36.02 -19.49
CA GLU A 553 -1.18 35.10 -19.96
C GLU A 553 -0.01 35.81 -20.67
N GLY A 554 -0.23 37.06 -21.11
CA GLY A 554 0.82 37.92 -21.66
C GLY A 554 1.62 38.69 -20.61
N PRO A 555 2.66 39.45 -21.03
CA PRO A 555 3.46 40.27 -20.12
C PRO A 555 2.58 41.26 -19.35
N PRO A 556 2.61 41.26 -18.01
CA PRO A 556 1.80 42.16 -17.22
C PRO A 556 2.36 43.59 -17.37
N TYR A 557 1.48 44.57 -17.57
CA TYR A 557 1.88 45.98 -17.63
C TYR A 557 0.83 46.90 -17.00
N ALA A 558 1.28 47.89 -16.24
CA ALA A 558 0.46 48.99 -15.75
C ALA A 558 1.11 50.33 -16.07
N LEU A 559 0.28 51.32 -16.42
CA LEU A 559 0.68 52.72 -16.58
C LEU A 559 -0.41 53.65 -16.04
N VAL A 560 0.02 54.69 -15.33
CA VAL A 560 -0.81 55.81 -14.89
C VAL A 560 -0.12 57.11 -15.30
N ALA A 561 -0.79 57.93 -16.09
CA ALA A 561 -0.30 59.24 -16.52
C ALA A 561 -1.19 60.35 -16.00
N GLY A 562 -0.63 61.26 -15.21
CA GLY A 562 -1.35 62.40 -14.64
C GLY A 562 -1.47 63.58 -15.61
N LYS A 563 -1.83 64.75 -15.08
CA LYS A 563 -2.07 65.96 -15.86
C LYS A 563 -0.75 66.52 -16.45
N PRO A 564 -0.73 66.94 -17.74
CA PRO A 564 0.47 67.53 -18.35
C PRO A 564 0.85 68.89 -17.73
N ARG A 565 2.15 69.19 -17.76
CA ARG A 565 2.70 70.54 -17.55
C ARG A 565 2.51 71.41 -18.81
N SER A 566 2.86 72.70 -18.67
CA SER A 566 2.81 73.68 -19.75
C SER A 566 3.72 73.34 -20.95
N ASP A 567 4.79 72.58 -20.73
CA ASP A 567 5.71 72.08 -21.75
C ASP A 567 5.22 70.78 -22.44
N GLY A 568 4.06 70.27 -22.03
CA GLY A 568 3.46 69.04 -22.55
C GLY A 568 3.98 67.76 -21.88
N ALA A 569 5.02 67.82 -21.05
CA ALA A 569 5.49 66.64 -20.31
C ALA A 569 4.45 66.18 -19.28
N ARG A 570 4.34 64.88 -19.07
CA ARG A 570 3.37 64.28 -18.13
C ARG A 570 4.09 63.53 -17.01
N PRO A 571 3.56 63.54 -15.78
CA PRO A 571 4.00 62.61 -14.76
C PRO A 571 3.43 61.22 -15.10
N ILE A 572 4.30 60.27 -15.41
CA ILE A 572 3.96 58.91 -15.76
C ILE A 572 4.62 57.94 -14.79
N TYR A 573 3.81 57.08 -14.18
CA TYR A 573 4.27 55.88 -13.51
C TYR A 573 3.93 54.68 -14.39
N HIS A 574 4.88 53.78 -14.60
CA HIS A 574 4.64 52.53 -15.30
C HIS A 574 5.43 51.40 -14.64
N SER A 575 4.89 50.19 -14.66
CA SER A 575 5.49 49.03 -14.00
C SER A 575 5.03 47.73 -14.65
N ASN A 576 5.88 46.71 -14.56
CA ASN A 576 5.57 45.31 -14.87
C ASN A 576 5.37 44.47 -13.59
N ASP A 577 5.23 45.10 -12.42
CA ASP A 577 4.97 44.44 -11.15
C ASP A 577 3.63 43.67 -11.19
N PRO A 578 3.66 42.32 -11.22
CA PRO A 578 2.46 41.52 -11.41
C PRO A 578 1.46 41.67 -10.26
N VAL A 579 1.92 41.95 -9.05
CA VAL A 579 1.09 42.08 -7.85
C VAL A 579 0.33 43.41 -7.87
N LEU A 580 1.01 44.49 -8.29
CA LEU A 580 0.35 45.79 -8.51
C LEU A 580 -0.75 45.66 -9.58
N ILE A 581 -0.41 45.02 -10.69
CA ILE A 581 -1.31 44.83 -11.83
C ILE A 581 -2.51 43.97 -11.46
N GLU A 582 -2.30 42.89 -10.69
CA GLU A 582 -3.36 42.09 -10.10
C GLU A 582 -4.27 42.98 -9.24
N HIS A 583 -3.71 43.75 -8.30
CA HIS A 583 -4.47 44.65 -7.43
C HIS A 583 -5.30 45.65 -8.24
N MET A 584 -4.68 46.35 -9.20
CA MET A 584 -5.36 47.34 -10.05
C MET A 584 -6.49 46.71 -10.87
N THR A 585 -6.27 45.53 -11.46
CA THR A 585 -7.27 44.83 -12.28
C THR A 585 -8.54 44.51 -11.47
N PHE A 586 -8.38 43.96 -10.27
CA PHE A 586 -9.53 43.63 -9.42
C PHE A 586 -10.20 44.86 -8.81
N ARG A 587 -9.44 45.91 -8.48
CA ARG A 587 -10.01 47.19 -8.05
C ARG A 587 -10.84 47.83 -9.15
N LEU A 588 -10.30 47.86 -10.37
CA LEU A 588 -11.01 48.31 -11.57
C LEU A 588 -12.32 47.56 -11.72
N ARG A 589 -12.28 46.23 -11.72
CA ARG A 589 -13.46 45.37 -11.80
C ARG A 589 -14.48 45.67 -10.70
N ALA A 590 -14.05 45.86 -9.46
CA ALA A 590 -14.93 46.15 -8.34
C ALA A 590 -15.61 47.53 -8.44
N GLU A 591 -14.91 48.55 -8.94
CA GLU A 591 -15.41 49.94 -9.02
C GLU A 591 -16.22 50.24 -10.28
N THR A 592 -16.01 49.49 -11.37
CA THR A 592 -16.69 49.71 -12.66
C THR A 592 -17.73 48.64 -12.99
N GLY A 593 -17.71 47.51 -12.27
CA GLY A 593 -18.68 46.43 -12.45
C GLY A 593 -18.50 45.58 -13.70
N PHE A 594 -17.41 45.72 -14.48
CA PHE A 594 -17.18 44.87 -15.64
C PHE A 594 -16.78 43.45 -15.22
N GLY A 595 -17.29 42.42 -15.91
CA GLY A 595 -16.94 41.03 -15.62
C GLY A 595 -17.32 40.06 -16.72
N VAL A 596 -16.38 39.18 -17.05
CA VAL A 596 -16.46 38.03 -17.96
C VAL A 596 -17.80 37.30 -17.80
N ARG A 597 -18.47 37.03 -18.93
CA ARG A 597 -19.59 36.09 -18.98
C ARG A 597 -19.12 34.72 -18.49
N GLY A 598 -19.63 34.27 -17.35
CA GLY A 598 -19.77 32.85 -16.95
C GLY A 598 -18.50 32.04 -16.81
#